data_AF-A0AAN4HBC8-F1
#
_entry.id   AF-A0AAN4HBC8-F1
#
_cell.length_a   1.000
_cell.length_b   1.000
_cell.length_c   1.000
_cell.angle_alpha   90.00
_cell.angle_beta   90.00
_cell.angle_gamma   90.00
#
_symmetry.space_group_name_H-M   'P 1'
#
loop_
_entity.id
_entity.type
_entity.pdbx_description
1 polymer ?
#
loop_
_entity_poly.entity_id
_entity_poly.type
_entity_poly.pdbx_seq_one_letter_code
_entity_poly.pdbx_strand_id
1 'polypeptide(L)'
;MSNAFKPTYMTSNDYVRSKEDITALERELGMTPGQLYKTRWTDIKALYMAGKLHENDMNVLFTRKKVYDPSLYDCVLNSECQIVHKSELYDNQMRERARRIRNLL
;
A
#
# COMPACT_ATOMS: atom_id res chain seq x y z
N MET A 1 12.77 -18.13 5.09
CA MET A 1 13.32 -16.96 4.37
C MET A 1 12.80 -15.70 5.05
N SER A 2 13.68 -14.81 5.53
CA SER A 2 13.22 -13.62 6.27
C SER A 2 12.67 -12.58 5.30
N ASN A 3 11.37 -12.27 5.40
CA ASN A 3 10.79 -11.06 4.81
C ASN A 3 11.28 -9.86 5.62
N ALA A 4 12.51 -9.41 5.33
CA ALA A 4 12.98 -8.12 5.81
C ALA A 4 12.10 -7.04 5.15
N PHE A 5 11.46 -6.20 5.97
CA PHE A 5 10.75 -5.03 5.51
C PHE A 5 11.70 -4.19 4.64
N LYS A 6 11.50 -4.22 3.32
CA LYS A 6 12.11 -3.26 2.40
C LYS A 6 11.10 -2.13 2.27
N PRO A 7 11.45 -0.89 2.64
CA PRO A 7 10.63 0.24 2.25
C PRO A 7 10.59 0.25 0.73
N THR A 8 9.40 0.05 0.14
CA THR A 8 9.23 0.18 -1.31
C THR A 8 9.33 1.67 -1.62
N TYR A 9 10.55 2.15 -1.89
CA TYR A 9 10.77 3.51 -2.35
C TYR A 9 10.30 3.59 -3.79
N MET A 10 9.09 4.12 -3.99
CA MET A 10 8.55 4.41 -5.31
C MET A 10 9.38 5.53 -5.95
N THR A 11 9.90 5.31 -7.15
CA THR A 11 10.61 6.37 -7.87
C THR A 11 9.62 7.40 -8.41
N SER A 12 10.08 8.61 -8.73
CA SER A 12 9.23 9.63 -9.35
C SER A 12 8.59 9.15 -10.65
N ASN A 13 9.27 8.30 -11.42
CA ASN A 13 8.75 7.73 -12.66
C ASN A 13 7.65 6.70 -12.38
N ASP A 14 7.84 5.84 -11.37
CA ASP A 14 6.81 4.88 -10.95
C ASP A 14 5.53 5.60 -10.49
N TYR A 15 5.70 6.74 -9.81
CA TYR A 15 4.57 7.56 -9.37
C TYR A 15 3.78 8.16 -10.53
N VAL A 16 4.47 8.70 -11.55
CA VAL A 16 3.81 9.27 -12.73
C VAL A 16 3.07 8.19 -13.49
N ARG A 17 3.72 7.05 -13.75
CA ARG A 17 3.10 5.91 -14.43
C ARG A 17 1.85 5.41 -13.70
N SER A 18 1.94 5.22 -12.39
CA SER A 18 0.81 4.76 -11.58
C SER A 18 -0.38 5.74 -11.65
N LYS A 19 -0.13 7.05 -11.72
CA LYS A 19 -1.21 8.03 -11.93
C LYS A 19 -1.90 7.89 -13.27
N GLU A 20 -1.13 7.63 -14.32
CA GLU A 20 -1.66 7.39 -15.67
C GLU A 20 -2.49 6.11 -15.69
N ASP A 21 -1.97 5.03 -15.09
CA ASP A 21 -2.64 3.74 -14.99
C ASP A 21 -3.96 3.85 -14.19
N ILE A 22 -3.95 4.55 -13.04
CA ILE A 22 -5.17 4.84 -12.26
C ILE A 22 -6.18 5.63 -13.11
N THR A 23 -5.73 6.65 -13.84
CA THR A 23 -6.63 7.48 -14.68
C THR A 23 -7.21 6.67 -15.84
N ALA A 24 -6.42 5.77 -16.43
CA ALA A 24 -6.89 4.86 -17.47
C ALA A 24 -7.93 3.88 -16.92
N LEU A 25 -7.69 3.32 -15.74
CA LEU A 25 -8.64 2.44 -15.06
C LEU A 25 -9.95 3.15 -14.72
N GLU A 26 -9.90 4.38 -14.22
CA GLU A 26 -11.11 5.18 -13.99
C GLU A 26 -11.95 5.33 -15.26
N ARG A 27 -11.30 5.57 -16.41
CA ARG A 27 -12.00 5.64 -17.71
C ARG A 27 -12.59 4.30 -18.13
N GLU A 28 -11.85 3.21 -17.96
CA GLU A 28 -12.33 1.85 -18.26
C GLU A 28 -13.59 1.51 -17.46
N LEU A 29 -13.62 1.92 -16.18
CA LEU A 29 -14.73 1.68 -15.26
C LEU A 29 -15.88 2.70 -15.38
N GLY A 30 -15.78 3.67 -16.31
CA GLY A 30 -16.78 4.73 -16.47
C GLY A 30 -16.86 5.70 -15.27
N MET A 31 -15.79 5.80 -14.49
CA MET A 31 -15.69 6.69 -13.33
C MET A 31 -15.28 8.11 -13.75
N THR A 32 -15.67 9.08 -12.93
CA THR A 32 -15.16 10.45 -13.06
C THR A 32 -13.69 10.54 -12.66
N PRO A 33 -12.89 11.44 -13.27
CA PRO A 33 -11.47 11.58 -12.91
C PRO A 33 -11.26 11.86 -11.42
N GLY A 34 -10.40 11.06 -10.79
CA GLY A 34 -10.06 11.12 -9.37
C GLY A 34 -11.11 10.49 -8.43
N GLN A 35 -12.12 9.81 -8.95
CA GLN A 35 -13.12 9.10 -8.16
C GLN A 35 -12.51 7.90 -7.41
N LEU A 36 -11.51 7.21 -7.98
CA LEU A 36 -10.86 6.06 -7.34
C LEU A 36 -10.21 6.45 -6.01
N TYR A 37 -9.70 7.68 -5.88
CA TYR A 37 -9.14 8.21 -4.62
C TYR A 37 -10.20 8.35 -3.51
N LYS A 38 -11.47 8.49 -3.87
CA LYS A 38 -12.61 8.68 -2.95
C LYS A 38 -13.34 7.37 -2.66
N THR A 39 -13.14 6.35 -3.49
CA THR A 39 -13.71 5.01 -3.34
C THR A 39 -13.28 4.34 -2.02
N ARG A 40 -14.13 3.44 -1.48
CA ARG A 40 -13.80 2.69 -0.25
C ARG A 40 -12.56 1.82 -0.47
N TRP A 41 -11.75 1.68 0.57
CA TRP A 41 -10.52 0.88 0.46
C TRP A 41 -10.79 -0.58 0.11
N THR A 42 -11.92 -1.13 0.56
CA THR A 42 -12.35 -2.50 0.22
C THR A 42 -12.54 -2.70 -1.27
N ASP A 43 -13.10 -1.71 -1.96
CA ASP A 43 -13.38 -1.80 -3.40
C ASP A 43 -12.07 -1.61 -4.20
N ILE A 44 -11.20 -0.70 -3.73
CA ILE A 44 -9.83 -0.57 -4.26
C ILE A 44 -9.06 -1.89 -4.13
N LYS A 45 -9.15 -2.55 -2.96
CA LYS A 45 -8.53 -3.86 -2.74
C LYS A 45 -9.12 -4.94 -3.64
N ALA A 46 -10.42 -4.90 -3.93
CA ALA A 46 -11.04 -5.82 -4.88
C ALA A 46 -10.49 -5.64 -6.31
N LEU A 47 -10.25 -4.40 -6.74
CA LEU A 47 -9.60 -4.11 -8.03
C LEU A 47 -8.16 -4.66 -8.08
N TYR A 48 -7.40 -4.52 -7.00
CA TYR A 48 -6.07 -5.13 -6.88
C TYR A 48 -6.13 -6.67 -6.95
N MET A 49 -7.04 -7.30 -6.21
CA MET A 49 -7.24 -8.75 -6.25
C MET A 49 -7.71 -9.26 -7.62
N ALA A 50 -8.42 -8.42 -8.38
CA ALA A 50 -8.81 -8.70 -9.76
C ALA A 50 -7.68 -8.46 -10.79
N GLY A 51 -6.49 -8.03 -10.35
CA GLY A 51 -5.34 -7.75 -11.23
C GLY A 51 -5.46 -6.45 -12.02
N LYS A 52 -6.39 -5.55 -11.67
CA LYS A 52 -6.58 -4.23 -12.31
C LYS A 52 -5.67 -3.15 -11.75
N LEU A 53 -5.08 -3.38 -10.58
CA LEU A 53 -4.12 -2.49 -9.93
C LEU A 53 -2.86 -3.26 -9.58
N HIS A 54 -1.73 -2.56 -9.59
CA HIS A 54 -0.44 -3.07 -9.16
C HIS A 54 -0.04 -2.49 -7.80
N GLU A 55 1.00 -3.04 -7.19
CA GLU A 55 1.48 -2.61 -5.86
C GLU A 55 1.81 -1.11 -5.81
N ASN A 56 2.37 -0.55 -6.88
CA ASN A 56 2.66 0.87 -6.98
C ASN A 56 1.38 1.72 -7.02
N ASP A 57 0.35 1.31 -7.76
CA ASP A 57 -0.94 2.00 -7.78
C ASP A 57 -1.59 2.02 -6.41
N MET A 58 -1.50 0.90 -5.68
CA MET A 58 -1.99 0.79 -4.31
C MET A 58 -1.28 1.77 -3.38
N ASN A 59 0.05 1.95 -3.52
CA ASN A 59 0.81 2.93 -2.75
C ASN A 59 0.41 4.38 -3.08
N VAL A 60 0.13 4.70 -4.34
CA VAL A 60 -0.36 6.02 -4.77
C VAL A 60 -1.75 6.30 -4.18
N LEU A 61 -2.67 5.35 -4.33
CA LEU A 61 -4.03 5.44 -3.82
C LEU A 61 -4.03 5.58 -2.29
N PHE A 62 -3.24 4.79 -1.58
CA PHE A 62 -3.12 4.86 -0.13
C PHE A 62 -2.56 6.22 0.32
N THR A 63 -1.43 6.65 -0.24
CA THR A 63 -0.82 7.95 0.07
C THR A 63 -1.80 9.10 -0.13
N ARG A 64 -2.56 9.07 -1.25
CA ARG A 64 -3.56 10.10 -1.52
C ARG A 64 -4.74 10.02 -0.55
N LYS A 65 -5.14 8.82 -0.12
CA LYS A 65 -6.22 8.62 0.86
C LYS A 65 -5.87 9.19 2.23
N LYS A 66 -4.62 9.10 2.67
CA LYS A 66 -4.14 9.72 3.93
C LYS A 66 -4.36 11.23 4.00
N VAL A 67 -4.38 11.91 2.84
CA VAL A 67 -4.68 13.35 2.77
C VAL A 67 -6.13 13.64 3.20
N TYR A 68 -7.04 12.72 2.96
CA TYR A 68 -8.48 12.88 3.24
C TYR A 68 -8.94 12.12 4.49
N ASP A 69 -8.15 11.17 4.97
CA ASP A 69 -8.45 10.35 6.15
C ASP A 69 -7.26 10.35 7.13
N PRO A 70 -7.29 11.25 8.15
CA PRO A 70 -6.26 11.35 9.16
C PRO A 70 -6.05 10.08 9.99
N SER A 71 -7.04 9.18 10.08
CA SER A 71 -6.89 7.93 10.82
C SER A 71 -5.80 7.02 10.23
N LEU A 72 -5.42 7.26 8.97
CA LEU A 72 -4.41 6.50 8.24
C LEU A 72 -2.99 7.03 8.42
N TYR A 73 -2.75 8.14 9.15
CA TYR A 73 -1.42 8.75 9.31
C TYR A 73 -0.39 7.76 9.87
N ASP A 74 -0.79 6.96 10.85
CA ASP A 74 0.04 5.91 11.47
C ASP A 74 -0.15 4.52 10.91
N CYS A 75 -0.79 4.43 9.74
CA CYS A 75 -0.89 3.21 8.98
C CYS A 75 0.07 3.21 7.78
N VAL A 76 0.40 2.00 7.33
CA VAL A 76 1.14 1.71 6.10
C VAL A 76 0.52 0.51 5.39
N LEU A 77 0.91 0.28 4.13
CA LEU A 77 0.59 -0.96 3.44
C LEU A 77 1.64 -2.03 3.76
N ASN A 78 1.18 -3.24 4.08
CA ASN A 78 2.05 -4.42 4.10
C ASN A 78 2.24 -4.98 2.67
N SER A 79 3.00 -6.07 2.53
CA SER A 79 3.29 -6.72 1.24
C SER A 79 2.06 -7.28 0.52
N GLU A 80 0.91 -7.38 1.20
CA GLU A 80 -0.36 -7.83 0.63
C GLU A 80 -1.32 -6.65 0.35
N CYS A 81 -0.80 -5.42 0.36
CA CYS A 81 -1.57 -4.19 0.23
C CYS A 81 -2.69 -4.05 1.28
N GLN A 82 -2.50 -4.62 2.47
CA GLN A 82 -3.39 -4.43 3.61
C GLN A 82 -2.94 -3.22 4.42
N ILE A 83 -3.90 -2.43 4.89
CA ILE A 83 -3.63 -1.33 5.83
C ILE A 83 -3.34 -1.96 7.19
N VAL A 84 -2.13 -1.73 7.69
CA VAL A 84 -1.70 -2.15 9.03
C VAL A 84 -1.18 -0.96 9.81
N HIS A 85 -1.34 -0.97 11.12
CA HIS A 85 -0.77 0.07 11.96
C HIS A 85 0.76 -0.09 12.02
N LYS A 86 1.51 1.02 12.00
CA LYS A 86 2.99 0.98 12.05
C LYS A 86 3.50 0.21 13.26
N SER A 87 2.82 0.28 14.41
CA SER A 87 3.21 -0.47 15.62
C SER A 87 3.27 -1.98 15.40
N GLU A 88 2.36 -2.53 14.58
CA GLU A 88 2.33 -3.97 14.27
C GLU A 88 3.59 -4.39 13.49
N LEU A 89 4.15 -3.50 12.67
CA LEU A 89 5.42 -3.76 11.99
C LEU A 89 6.60 -3.74 12.96
N TYR A 90 6.63 -2.79 13.91
CA TYR A 90 7.67 -2.73 14.93
C TYR A 90 7.65 -3.98 15.82
N ASP A 91 6.47 -4.43 16.23
CA ASP A 91 6.33 -5.65 17.04
C ASP A 91 6.85 -6.88 16.29
N ASN A 92 6.55 -7.00 15.00
CA ASN A 92 7.06 -8.08 14.16
C ASN A 92 8.58 -8.01 13.97
N GLN A 93 9.15 -6.81 13.76
CA GLN A 93 10.60 -6.62 13.68
C GLN A 93 11.30 -6.97 15.00
N MET A 94 10.71 -6.60 16.14
CA MET A 94 11.26 -6.93 17.47
C MET A 94 11.21 -8.44 17.73
N ARG A 95 10.12 -9.12 17.34
CA ARG A 95 10.03 -10.59 17.42
C ARG A 95 11.08 -11.29 16.56
N GLU A 96 11.27 -10.84 15.31
CA GLU A 96 12.31 -11.38 14.43
C GLU A 96 13.72 -11.15 14.99
N ARG A 97 13.98 -9.96 15.54
CA ARG A 97 15.25 -9.65 16.20
C ARG A 97 15.48 -10.55 17.43
N ALA A 98 14.46 -10.76 18.26
CA ALA A 98 14.54 -11.66 19.42
C ALA A 98 14.84 -13.12 19.02
N ARG A 99 14.22 -13.62 17.94
CA ARG A 99 14.52 -14.96 17.38
C ARG A 99 15.97 -15.08 16.94
N ARG A 100 16.50 -14.07 16.22
CA ARG A 100 17.91 -14.05 15.79
C ARG A 100 18.86 -14.04 16.98
N ILE A 101 18.58 -13.24 18.02
CA ILE A 101 19.40 -13.21 19.25
C ILE A 101 19.40 -14.58 19.94
N ARG A 102 18.25 -15.25 20.03
CA ARG A 102 18.17 -16.59 20.64
C ARG A 102 19.01 -17.63 19.89
N ASN A 103 19.11 -17.54 18.57
CA ASN A 103 19.92 -18.46 17.77
C ASN A 103 21.44 -18.16 17.82
N LEU A 104 21.85 -17.05 18.46
CA LEU A 104 23.25 -16.71 18.70
C LEU A 104 23.75 -17.17 20.08
N LEU A 105 22.84 -17.60 20.97
CA LEU A 105 23.11 -18.14 22.30
C LEU A 105 23.02 -19.67 22.25
#